data_AF-A0A3L7V0P1-F1
#
_entry.id   AF-A0A3L7V0P1-F1
#
_cell.length_a   1.000
_cell.length_b   1.000
_cell.length_c   1.000
_cell.angle_alpha   90.00
_cell.angle_beta   90.00
_cell.angle_gamma   90.00
#
_symmetry.space_group_name_H-M   'P 1'
#
loop_
_entity.id
_entity.type
_entity.pdbx_description
1 polymer ?
#
loop_
_entity_poly.entity_id
_entity_poly.type
_entity_poly.pdbx_seq_one_letter_code
_entity_poly.pdbx_strand_id
1 'polypeptide(L)'
;MSSVLVFIISCLLIAFVGAAEVSQPDSRSLRDVEGWTVRVDDRLLADAPDAVLGARALRFLEAKLVEIKAVVPADRLKDLQAVTIVLDLHCGSLTSMQYHPDAGWLRANGFQTDLAKCVHLPRAEDVSTQRNINEQPWVILHELAHAFHDQQLSFDEPRIKSAYEKFKASGHGNAALLYNGQRVKHYGLTNQMEFFAEMTESFFGVNDFFPFNRAELQEAEPEIFQLLTEIWISPPSQNAADGDRDDVQEQTHRDPIRQMQILAEATDRASWGYWGDQPEQYASYSSHSNRLIPVYTFGMTLDAVAGNNSVYRNSQQLKKLYGNEPAGTLNIAANYFDQTDVYRLQQMAAEAGKKYIILVVFDGLDWQTTRAAAIATTGIDAYREGRGTGFAFQDYRGAPTDFGLCVTSPANDGTTIDVNAQAVRTPGGTTPGGYDPLLGGQTAWSIPVDNRYLMGRARSRPHAVTDSAASATSLCSGCKTYNDSINVGVQGEHVEPIARSLQAQGYAVGVVTSVPVSHATPACAYANNVSR
;
A
#
# COMPACT_ATOMS: atom_id res chain seq x y z
N MET A 1 16.56 -23.34 31.10
CA MET A 1 15.48 -23.41 32.10
C MET A 1 14.55 -22.26 31.77
N SER A 2 13.53 -22.58 30.98
CA SER A 2 12.74 -21.62 30.21
C SER A 2 11.48 -21.27 30.99
N SER A 3 11.30 -19.99 31.30
CA SER A 3 10.08 -19.48 31.91
C SER A 3 9.10 -19.10 30.80
N VAL A 4 8.16 -20.01 30.52
CA VAL A 4 6.91 -19.70 29.82
C VAL A 4 6.02 -19.00 30.84
N LEU A 5 5.84 -17.69 30.71
CA LEU A 5 4.91 -16.94 31.55
C LEU A 5 3.50 -17.10 30.96
N VAL A 6 2.74 -18.01 31.56
CA VAL A 6 1.33 -18.28 31.28
C VAL A 6 0.50 -17.08 31.76
N PHE A 7 -0.22 -16.40 30.87
CA PHE A 7 -1.30 -15.50 31.26
C PHE A 7 -2.49 -16.34 31.72
N ILE A 8 -2.69 -16.40 33.04
CA ILE A 8 -3.84 -17.03 33.68
C ILE A 8 -4.92 -15.96 33.86
N ILE A 9 -6.09 -16.20 33.28
CA ILE A 9 -7.35 -15.67 33.80
C ILE A 9 -7.54 -16.30 35.20
N SER A 10 -7.24 -15.55 36.26
CA SER A 10 -7.50 -16.00 37.63
C SER A 10 -8.89 -15.59 38.07
N CYS A 11 -9.80 -16.57 38.05
CA CYS A 11 -10.80 -16.69 39.11
C CYS A 11 -10.14 -17.37 40.34
N LEU A 12 -10.11 -16.63 41.46
CA LEU A 12 -9.91 -17.01 42.87
C LEU A 12 -8.83 -18.05 43.26
N LEU A 13 -7.83 -17.60 44.03
CA LEU A 13 -7.50 -18.16 45.37
C LEU A 13 -6.59 -17.20 46.17
N ILE A 14 -6.96 -17.00 47.44
CA ILE A 14 -6.37 -16.08 48.42
C ILE A 14 -4.99 -16.55 48.89
N ALA A 15 -4.03 -15.62 48.94
CA ALA A 15 -2.95 -15.64 49.93
C ALA A 15 -2.59 -14.20 50.31
N PHE A 16 -2.89 -13.83 51.56
CA PHE A 16 -2.53 -12.55 52.17
C PHE A 16 -1.02 -12.47 52.39
N VAL A 17 -0.36 -11.48 51.77
CA VAL A 17 0.82 -10.82 52.31
C VAL A 17 0.69 -9.33 51.97
N GLY A 18 0.67 -8.48 52.99
CA GLY A 18 0.44 -7.04 52.85
C GLY A 18 1.50 -6.36 51.99
N ALA A 19 1.13 -6.04 50.76
CA ALA A 19 1.79 -5.02 49.95
C ALA A 19 1.08 -3.69 50.22
N ALA A 20 1.83 -2.59 50.31
CA ALA A 20 1.27 -1.26 50.39
C ALA A 20 0.24 -1.08 49.26
N GLU A 21 -0.98 -0.65 49.59
CA GLU A 21 -2.04 -0.40 48.59
C GLU A 21 -1.53 0.66 47.61
N VAL A 22 -1.25 0.22 46.38
CA VAL A 22 -0.93 1.10 45.27
C VAL A 22 -2.17 1.96 45.01
N SER A 23 -2.05 3.28 45.14
CA SER A 23 -3.23 4.17 45.12
C SER A 23 -3.90 4.21 43.74
N GLN A 24 -5.22 4.28 43.71
CA GLN A 24 -5.97 4.57 42.48
C GLN A 24 -5.88 6.07 42.14
N PRO A 25 -6.11 6.49 40.87
CA PRO A 25 -6.10 7.91 40.53
C PRO A 25 -7.23 8.68 41.20
N ASP A 26 -6.92 9.85 41.76
CA ASP A 26 -7.93 10.75 42.36
C ASP A 26 -8.74 11.50 41.28
N SER A 27 -8.10 11.85 40.15
CA SER A 27 -8.71 12.59 39.05
C SER A 27 -8.04 12.28 37.71
N ARG A 28 -8.79 12.49 36.62
CA ARG A 28 -8.33 12.32 35.24
C ARG A 28 -8.78 13.50 34.37
N SER A 29 -7.84 14.08 33.62
CA SER A 29 -8.13 15.11 32.63
C SER A 29 -8.49 14.51 31.27
N LEU A 30 -9.39 15.17 30.55
CA LEU A 30 -9.79 14.77 29.20
C LEU A 30 -8.79 15.28 28.16
N ARG A 31 -8.49 14.42 27.18
CA ARG A 31 -7.73 14.74 25.96
C ARG A 31 -8.48 14.19 24.75
N ASP A 32 -8.49 14.96 23.68
CA ASP A 32 -8.82 14.43 22.35
C ASP A 32 -7.53 13.89 21.74
N VAL A 33 -7.54 12.62 21.34
CA VAL A 33 -6.43 11.99 20.63
C VAL A 33 -7.00 11.27 19.41
N GLU A 34 -6.72 11.78 18.22
CA GLU A 34 -7.24 11.24 16.95
C GLU A 34 -8.77 11.09 16.86
N GLY A 35 -9.53 11.87 17.66
CA GLY A 35 -10.99 11.79 17.75
C GLY A 35 -11.53 10.83 18.82
N TRP A 36 -10.65 10.17 19.59
CA TRP A 36 -11.04 9.46 20.82
C TRP A 36 -11.01 10.39 22.01
N THR A 37 -11.97 10.22 22.92
CA THR A 37 -11.88 10.77 24.27
C THR A 37 -10.94 9.91 25.11
N VAL A 38 -9.79 10.47 25.49
CA VAL A 38 -8.80 9.83 26.37
C VAL A 38 -8.83 10.51 27.74
N ARG A 39 -9.21 9.77 28.79
CA ARG A 39 -9.07 10.20 30.19
C ARG A 39 -7.68 9.85 30.70
N VAL A 40 -6.88 10.86 31.00
CA VAL A 40 -5.50 10.70 31.45
C VAL A 40 -5.40 11.06 32.93
N ASP A 41 -4.89 10.15 33.74
CA ASP A 41 -4.52 10.39 35.13
C ASP A 41 -3.67 11.66 35.28
N ASP A 42 -4.10 12.57 36.15
CA ASP A 42 -3.46 13.87 36.30
C ASP A 42 -2.00 13.76 36.78
N ARG A 43 -1.62 12.62 37.40
CA ARG A 43 -0.24 12.30 37.78
C ARG A 43 0.69 12.10 36.58
N LEU A 44 0.16 11.95 35.37
CA LEU A 44 0.91 11.81 34.12
C LEU A 44 1.05 13.14 33.34
N LEU A 45 0.55 14.25 33.85
CA LEU A 45 0.45 15.51 33.11
C LEU A 45 1.38 16.60 33.65
N ALA A 46 1.94 17.37 32.71
CA ALA A 46 2.69 18.62 32.88
C ALA A 46 3.62 18.71 34.12
N ASP A 47 3.08 19.17 35.26
CA ASP A 47 3.84 19.47 36.49
C ASP A 47 3.96 18.27 37.44
N ALA A 48 3.33 17.13 37.10
CA ALA A 48 3.43 15.92 37.89
C ALA A 48 4.80 15.23 37.71
N PRO A 49 5.29 14.51 38.74
CA PRO A 49 6.58 13.81 38.67
C PRO A 49 6.74 12.86 37.48
N ASP A 50 5.64 12.23 37.05
CA ASP A 50 5.61 11.24 35.98
C ASP A 50 5.19 11.81 34.61
N ALA A 51 5.22 13.14 34.44
CA ALA A 51 4.82 13.81 33.19
C ALA A 51 5.60 13.34 31.95
N VAL A 52 6.88 12.97 32.11
CA VAL A 52 7.70 12.43 31.01
C VAL A 52 7.20 11.04 30.57
N LEU A 53 6.83 10.19 31.53
CA LEU A 53 6.23 8.89 31.25
C LEU A 53 4.87 9.06 30.55
N GLY A 54 4.04 9.95 31.07
CA GLY A 54 2.75 10.30 30.49
C GLY A 54 2.85 10.77 29.04
N ALA A 55 3.74 11.72 28.75
CA ALA A 55 3.97 12.21 27.40
C ALA A 55 4.45 11.11 26.44
N ARG A 56 5.26 10.16 26.93
CA ARG A 56 5.69 9.00 26.12
C ARG A 56 4.54 8.04 25.84
N ALA A 57 3.76 7.69 26.86
CA ALA A 57 2.60 6.80 26.72
C ALA A 57 1.54 7.40 25.79
N LEU A 58 1.25 8.70 25.90
CA LEU A 58 0.30 9.39 25.02
C LEU A 58 0.75 9.43 23.57
N ARG A 59 2.03 9.73 23.29
CA ARG A 59 2.55 9.70 21.90
C ARG A 59 2.50 8.30 21.29
N PHE A 60 2.76 7.27 22.11
CA PHE A 60 2.64 5.89 21.65
C PHE A 60 1.18 5.54 21.34
N LEU A 61 0.26 5.88 22.24
CA LEU A 61 -1.17 5.69 22.04
C LEU A 61 -1.66 6.42 20.78
N GLU A 62 -1.29 7.69 20.60
CA GLU A 62 -1.59 8.48 19.41
C GLU A 62 -1.12 7.77 18.13
N ALA A 63 0.12 7.28 18.09
CA ALA A 63 0.62 6.53 16.94
C ALA A 63 -0.23 5.27 16.64
N LYS A 64 -0.66 4.53 17.66
CA LYS A 64 -1.55 3.37 17.50
C LYS A 64 -2.96 3.73 17.04
N LEU A 65 -3.50 4.84 17.53
CA LEU A 65 -4.80 5.34 17.09
C LEU A 65 -4.76 5.87 15.65
N VAL A 66 -3.65 6.48 15.21
CA VAL A 66 -3.41 6.83 13.80
C VAL A 66 -3.43 5.58 12.91
N GLU A 67 -2.73 4.51 13.31
CA GLU A 67 -2.73 3.23 12.58
C GLU A 67 -4.15 2.66 12.44
N ILE A 68 -4.91 2.61 13.54
CA ILE A 68 -6.30 2.11 13.54
C ILE A 68 -7.21 2.96 12.66
N LYS A 69 -7.13 4.28 12.78
CA LYS A 69 -7.90 5.24 11.97
C LYS A 69 -7.63 5.12 10.47
N ALA A 70 -6.42 4.72 10.09
CA ALA A 70 -6.06 4.54 8.69
C ALA A 70 -6.68 3.28 8.06
N VAL A 71 -6.96 2.24 8.86
CA VAL A 71 -7.37 0.92 8.35
C VAL A 71 -8.83 0.57 8.60
N VAL A 72 -9.48 1.14 9.62
CA VAL A 72 -10.88 0.85 9.95
C VAL A 72 -11.83 1.74 9.14
N PRO A 73 -12.88 1.19 8.50
CA PRO A 73 -13.88 1.98 7.76
C PRO A 73 -14.54 3.07 8.61
N ALA A 74 -14.86 4.21 7.99
CA ALA A 74 -15.26 5.42 8.71
C ALA A 74 -16.53 5.27 9.57
N ASP A 75 -17.48 4.43 9.17
CA ASP A 75 -18.67 4.11 9.95
C ASP A 75 -18.31 3.33 11.22
N ARG A 76 -17.50 2.27 11.10
CA ARG A 76 -17.01 1.50 12.24
C ARG A 76 -16.03 2.27 13.11
N LEU A 77 -15.23 3.13 12.50
CA LEU A 77 -14.30 4.00 13.21
C LEU A 77 -15.04 4.95 14.16
N LYS A 78 -16.22 5.47 13.77
CA LYS A 78 -17.05 6.29 14.67
C LYS A 78 -17.49 5.51 15.90
N ASP A 79 -17.89 4.25 15.70
CA ASP A 79 -18.24 3.36 16.81
C ASP A 79 -17.05 3.13 17.75
N LEU A 80 -15.84 2.95 17.20
CA LEU A 80 -14.62 2.84 17.99
C LEU A 80 -14.24 4.14 18.71
N GLN A 81 -14.38 5.30 18.04
CA GLN A 81 -14.09 6.63 18.59
C GLN A 81 -15.04 7.04 19.73
N ALA A 82 -16.25 6.50 19.75
CA ALA A 82 -17.19 6.67 20.85
C ALA A 82 -16.72 5.97 22.15
N VAL A 83 -15.82 5.00 22.06
CA VAL A 83 -15.27 4.29 23.22
C VAL A 83 -14.25 5.19 23.93
N THR A 84 -14.48 5.45 25.21
CA THR A 84 -13.52 6.18 26.04
C THR A 84 -12.32 5.31 26.37
N ILE A 85 -11.12 5.85 26.17
CA ILE A 85 -9.86 5.22 26.59
C ILE A 85 -9.40 5.87 27.89
N VAL A 86 -8.91 5.08 28.84
CA VAL A 86 -8.41 5.54 30.14
C VAL A 86 -6.93 5.18 30.26
N LEU A 87 -6.08 6.15 30.58
CA LEU A 87 -4.64 5.97 30.77
C LEU A 87 -4.26 6.39 32.20
N ASP A 88 -3.87 5.41 33.00
CA ASP A 88 -3.49 5.61 34.41
C ASP A 88 -1.99 5.42 34.63
N LEU A 89 -1.41 6.14 35.62
CA LEU A 89 -0.05 5.85 36.07
C LEU A 89 0.00 4.44 36.69
N HIS A 90 -0.93 4.20 37.60
CA HIS A 90 -1.28 2.89 38.16
C HIS A 90 -2.71 2.94 38.73
N CYS A 91 -3.45 1.84 38.65
CA CYS A 91 -4.84 1.75 39.13
C CYS A 91 -5.02 0.55 40.07
N GLY A 92 -4.64 0.72 41.35
CA GLY A 92 -4.69 -0.36 42.33
C GLY A 92 -3.81 -1.54 41.92
N SER A 93 -4.37 -2.74 41.93
CA SER A 93 -3.69 -3.98 41.52
C SER A 93 -3.83 -4.31 40.02
N LEU A 94 -4.49 -3.45 39.23
CA LEU A 94 -4.67 -3.71 37.79
C LEU A 94 -3.35 -3.53 37.03
N THR A 95 -3.09 -4.46 36.10
CA THR A 95 -1.83 -4.50 35.33
C THR A 95 -2.07 -4.63 33.83
N SER A 96 -2.91 -5.57 33.39
CA SER A 96 -3.22 -5.76 31.97
C SER A 96 -4.11 -4.66 31.41
N MET A 97 -3.82 -4.24 30.17
CA MET A 97 -4.78 -3.52 29.34
C MET A 97 -6.05 -4.36 29.21
N GLN A 98 -7.21 -3.74 29.31
CA GLN A 98 -8.48 -4.46 29.30
C GLN A 98 -9.66 -3.53 29.04
N TYR A 99 -10.66 -4.05 28.35
CA TYR A 99 -12.00 -3.49 28.30
C TYR A 99 -12.85 -3.90 29.51
N HIS A 100 -13.55 -2.94 30.13
CA HIS A 100 -14.46 -3.22 31.26
C HIS A 100 -15.92 -3.25 30.80
N PRO A 101 -16.59 -4.41 30.67
CA PRO A 101 -17.95 -4.48 30.12
C PRO A 101 -19.03 -3.94 31.05
N ASP A 102 -18.82 -3.97 32.37
CA ASP A 102 -19.80 -3.49 33.35
C ASP A 102 -19.16 -3.04 34.68
N ALA A 103 -19.95 -2.32 35.49
CA ALA A 103 -19.51 -1.77 36.78
C ALA A 103 -19.53 -2.77 37.94
N GLY A 104 -20.11 -3.96 37.76
CA GLY A 104 -20.31 -4.95 38.81
C GLY A 104 -18.99 -5.51 39.34
N TRP A 105 -18.13 -5.99 38.43
CA TRP A 105 -16.80 -6.49 38.81
C TRP A 105 -15.92 -5.40 39.40
N LEU A 106 -15.94 -4.19 38.81
CA LEU A 106 -15.21 -3.02 39.32
C LEU A 106 -15.60 -2.72 40.78
N ARG A 107 -16.90 -2.62 41.07
CA ARG A 107 -17.41 -2.38 42.44
C ARG A 107 -17.01 -3.49 43.41
N ALA A 108 -17.13 -4.75 42.99
CA ALA A 108 -16.81 -5.89 43.84
C ALA A 108 -15.32 -5.98 44.22
N ASN A 109 -14.45 -5.42 43.39
CA ASN A 109 -12.99 -5.41 43.59
C ASN A 109 -12.46 -4.03 44.02
N GLY A 110 -13.34 -3.08 44.36
CA GLY A 110 -12.94 -1.78 44.91
C GLY A 110 -12.38 -0.79 43.88
N PHE A 111 -12.62 -0.98 42.60
CA PHE A 111 -12.22 -0.05 41.53
C PHE A 111 -13.32 0.97 41.22
N GLN A 112 -12.91 2.11 40.66
CA GLN A 112 -13.84 3.15 40.24
C GLN A 112 -14.79 2.64 39.14
N THR A 113 -16.10 2.79 39.35
CA THR A 113 -17.13 2.23 38.46
C THR A 113 -17.32 3.03 37.17
N ASP A 114 -16.74 4.24 37.09
CA ASP A 114 -16.71 5.06 35.88
C ASP A 114 -15.72 4.53 34.83
N LEU A 115 -14.98 3.46 35.13
CA LEU A 115 -14.20 2.68 34.15
C LEU A 115 -15.06 1.75 33.30
N ALA A 116 -16.33 1.52 33.66
CA ALA A 116 -17.24 0.68 32.88
C ALA A 116 -17.42 1.22 31.46
N LYS A 117 -17.54 0.30 30.49
CA LYS A 117 -17.63 0.54 29.04
C LYS A 117 -16.43 1.30 28.46
N CYS A 118 -15.27 1.26 29.12
CA CYS A 118 -14.04 1.90 28.66
C CYS A 118 -12.94 0.88 28.38
N VAL A 119 -12.05 1.24 27.45
CA VAL A 119 -10.74 0.58 27.30
C VAL A 119 -9.79 1.20 28.32
N HIS A 120 -9.20 0.39 29.19
CA HIS A 120 -8.37 0.85 30.29
C HIS A 120 -6.92 0.37 30.12
N LEU A 121 -6.00 1.33 30.12
CA LEU A 121 -4.56 1.16 30.17
C LEU A 121 -4.12 1.48 31.62
N PRO A 122 -4.15 0.49 32.54
CA PRO A 122 -4.05 0.77 33.98
C PRO A 122 -2.65 1.17 34.43
N ARG A 123 -1.63 0.98 33.58
CA ARG A 123 -0.23 1.30 33.87
C ARG A 123 0.45 1.92 32.65
N ALA A 124 0.76 3.21 32.73
CA ALA A 124 1.40 3.95 31.63
C ALA A 124 2.78 3.38 31.24
N GLU A 125 3.50 2.75 32.17
CA GLU A 125 4.79 2.11 31.91
C GLU A 125 4.68 0.90 30.97
N ASP A 126 3.53 0.23 30.96
CA ASP A 126 3.29 -0.98 30.15
C ASP A 126 2.81 -0.63 28.73
N VAL A 127 2.54 0.65 28.44
CA VAL A 127 2.01 1.10 27.13
C VAL A 127 3.10 1.16 26.06
N SER A 128 4.18 1.91 26.30
CA SER A 128 5.24 2.15 25.31
C SER A 128 6.40 1.18 25.53
N THR A 129 6.16 -0.11 25.25
CA THR A 129 7.12 -1.20 25.45
C THR A 129 7.50 -1.88 24.15
N GLN A 130 8.63 -2.58 24.13
CA GLN A 130 9.04 -3.39 22.98
C GLN A 130 8.02 -4.50 22.68
N ARG A 131 7.37 -5.04 23.72
CA ARG A 131 6.30 -6.02 23.58
C ARG A 131 5.17 -5.50 22.69
N ASN A 132 4.69 -4.28 22.95
CA ASN A 132 3.59 -3.69 22.18
C ASN A 132 4.01 -3.14 20.79
N ILE A 133 5.26 -3.40 20.38
CA ILE A 133 5.76 -3.08 19.03
C ILE A 133 6.06 -4.37 18.27
N ASN A 134 6.73 -5.32 18.91
CA ASN A 134 7.28 -6.50 18.24
C ASN A 134 6.42 -7.76 18.45
N GLU A 135 5.69 -7.84 19.56
CA GLU A 135 4.95 -9.03 19.95
C GLU A 135 3.46 -8.76 19.75
N GLN A 136 2.90 -7.74 20.41
CA GLN A 136 1.48 -7.39 20.39
C GLN A 136 1.25 -5.98 19.79
N PRO A 137 1.58 -5.76 18.51
CA PRO A 137 1.54 -4.44 17.88
C PRO A 137 0.14 -3.82 17.80
N TRP A 138 -0.92 -4.63 17.87
CA TRP A 138 -2.32 -4.21 17.73
C TRP A 138 -3.14 -4.39 19.02
N VAL A 139 -2.48 -4.48 20.19
CA VAL A 139 -3.16 -4.62 21.51
C VAL A 139 -4.17 -3.51 21.81
N ILE A 140 -3.98 -2.29 21.30
CA ILE A 140 -4.99 -1.22 21.47
C ILE A 140 -6.25 -1.51 20.63
N LEU A 141 -6.09 -2.06 19.42
CA LEU A 141 -7.21 -2.51 18.60
C LEU A 141 -7.90 -3.72 19.20
N HIS A 142 -7.15 -4.63 19.85
CA HIS A 142 -7.71 -5.77 20.58
C HIS A 142 -8.75 -5.31 21.61
N GLU A 143 -8.38 -4.37 22.47
CA GLU A 143 -9.29 -3.85 23.49
C GLU A 143 -10.47 -3.07 22.90
N LEU A 144 -10.24 -2.32 21.81
CA LEU A 144 -11.31 -1.65 21.08
C LEU A 144 -12.24 -2.65 20.37
N ALA A 145 -11.75 -3.82 19.96
CA ALA A 145 -12.57 -4.88 19.39
C ALA A 145 -13.47 -5.52 20.45
N HIS A 146 -13.00 -5.71 21.69
CA HIS A 146 -13.87 -6.07 22.81
C HIS A 146 -14.97 -5.05 23.03
N ALA A 147 -14.62 -3.76 23.02
CA ALA A 147 -15.59 -2.68 23.17
C ALA A 147 -16.63 -2.68 22.03
N PHE A 148 -16.21 -2.86 20.78
CA PHE A 148 -17.11 -2.94 19.63
C PHE A 148 -18.03 -4.16 19.71
N HIS A 149 -17.48 -5.32 20.06
CA HIS A 149 -18.24 -6.56 20.21
C HIS A 149 -19.34 -6.41 21.28
N ASP A 150 -19.04 -5.79 22.42
CA ASP A 150 -20.03 -5.51 23.46
C ASP A 150 -21.05 -4.44 23.03
N GLN A 151 -20.57 -3.26 22.61
CA GLN A 151 -21.38 -2.06 22.47
C GLN A 151 -22.18 -2.00 21.17
N GLN A 152 -21.69 -2.61 20.09
CA GLN A 152 -22.33 -2.56 18.77
C GLN A 152 -22.97 -3.87 18.34
N LEU A 153 -22.40 -5.00 18.74
CA LEU A 153 -22.88 -6.33 18.33
C LEU A 153 -23.59 -7.11 19.44
N SER A 154 -23.26 -6.85 20.71
CA SER A 154 -23.42 -7.75 21.86
C SER A 154 -22.46 -8.94 21.84
N PHE A 155 -21.91 -9.30 23.01
CA PHE A 155 -21.13 -10.53 23.23
C PHE A 155 -21.92 -11.83 22.96
N ASP A 156 -23.23 -11.71 22.75
CA ASP A 156 -24.11 -12.79 22.36
C ASP A 156 -24.33 -12.92 20.85
N GLU A 157 -23.65 -12.13 20.02
CA GLU A 157 -23.79 -12.14 18.56
C GLU A 157 -23.65 -13.58 17.98
N PRO A 158 -24.73 -14.14 17.41
CA PRO A 158 -24.78 -15.56 17.06
C PRO A 158 -23.79 -15.96 15.98
N ARG A 159 -23.45 -15.05 15.05
CA ARG A 159 -22.48 -15.34 13.99
C ARG A 159 -21.07 -15.54 14.56
N ILE A 160 -20.65 -14.70 15.52
CA ILE A 160 -19.35 -14.81 16.19
C ILE A 160 -19.29 -16.09 17.03
N LYS A 161 -20.33 -16.40 17.82
CA LYS A 161 -20.40 -17.65 18.59
C LYS A 161 -20.29 -18.90 17.71
N SER A 162 -21.00 -18.90 16.58
CA SER A 162 -20.96 -20.01 15.63
C SER A 162 -19.56 -20.19 15.03
N ALA A 163 -18.90 -19.10 14.61
CA ALA A 163 -17.54 -19.13 14.10
C ALA A 163 -16.53 -19.60 15.15
N TYR A 164 -16.65 -19.12 16.39
CA TYR A 164 -15.81 -19.55 17.51
C TYR A 164 -15.92 -21.05 17.79
N GLU A 165 -17.14 -21.59 17.90
CA GLU A 165 -17.32 -23.02 18.16
C GLU A 165 -16.81 -23.90 17.00
N LYS A 166 -16.96 -23.44 15.75
CA LYS A 166 -16.35 -24.10 14.58
C LYS A 166 -14.82 -24.07 14.64
N PHE A 167 -14.21 -22.93 14.92
CA PHE A 167 -12.76 -22.79 15.03
C PHE A 167 -12.18 -23.64 16.18
N LYS A 168 -12.89 -23.72 17.30
CA LYS A 168 -12.55 -24.59 18.42
C LYS A 168 -12.67 -26.08 18.04
N ALA A 169 -13.72 -26.45 17.31
CA ALA A 169 -13.94 -27.82 16.87
C ALA A 169 -12.96 -28.27 15.77
N SER A 170 -12.48 -27.36 14.92
CA SER A 170 -11.49 -27.68 13.86
C SER A 170 -10.15 -28.11 14.44
N GLY A 171 -9.82 -27.65 15.66
CA GLY A 171 -8.55 -27.89 16.31
C GLY A 171 -7.39 -27.06 15.77
N HIS A 172 -7.64 -26.15 14.82
CA HIS A 172 -6.62 -25.28 14.23
C HIS A 172 -5.93 -24.41 15.31
N GLY A 173 -6.68 -23.94 16.30
CA GLY A 173 -6.12 -23.18 17.43
C GLY A 173 -5.37 -24.00 18.48
N ASN A 174 -5.36 -25.34 18.43
CA ASN A 174 -4.75 -26.15 19.51
C ASN A 174 -3.22 -26.05 19.55
N ALA A 175 -2.58 -25.76 18.42
CA ALA A 175 -1.14 -25.66 18.25
C ALA A 175 -0.76 -24.60 17.19
N ALA A 176 -1.31 -23.38 17.35
CA ALA A 176 -1.04 -22.23 16.50
C ALA A 176 0.41 -21.75 16.67
N LEU A 177 0.99 -21.20 15.60
CA LEU A 177 2.30 -20.54 15.70
C LEU A 177 2.13 -19.24 16.49
N LEU A 178 3.05 -18.97 17.40
CA LEU A 178 3.22 -17.72 18.12
C LEU A 178 4.24 -16.85 17.38
N TYR A 179 4.25 -15.53 17.62
CA TYR A 179 5.15 -14.54 17.01
C TYR A 179 6.65 -14.94 17.05
N ASN A 180 7.05 -15.76 18.02
CA ASN A 180 8.41 -16.25 18.20
C ASN A 180 8.69 -17.62 17.54
N GLY A 181 7.74 -18.15 16.76
CA GLY A 181 7.81 -19.43 16.06
C GLY A 181 7.46 -20.66 16.89
N GLN A 182 7.17 -20.52 18.19
CA GLN A 182 6.71 -21.65 19.01
C GLN A 182 5.27 -22.04 18.67
N ARG A 183 4.90 -23.31 18.87
CA ARG A 183 3.50 -23.74 18.77
C ARG A 183 2.85 -23.80 20.14
N VAL A 184 1.76 -23.06 20.31
CA VAL A 184 1.02 -22.93 21.56
C VAL A 184 -0.48 -22.97 21.30
N LYS A 185 -1.29 -23.08 22.35
CA LYS A 185 -2.73 -22.94 22.24
C LYS A 185 -3.05 -21.46 21.91
N HIS A 186 -3.79 -21.23 20.82
CA HIS A 186 -4.19 -19.89 20.40
C HIS A 186 -5.05 -19.22 21.46
N TYR A 187 -4.77 -17.96 21.77
CA TYR A 187 -5.49 -17.23 22.82
C TYR A 187 -7.00 -17.09 22.54
N GLY A 188 -7.39 -16.97 21.27
CA GLY A 188 -8.80 -16.98 20.84
C GLY A 188 -9.59 -18.25 21.17
N LEU A 189 -8.96 -19.33 21.66
CA LEU A 189 -9.67 -20.50 22.20
C LEU A 189 -10.18 -20.33 23.64
N THR A 190 -9.96 -19.17 24.25
CA THR A 190 -10.38 -18.89 25.63
C THR A 190 -11.90 -18.71 25.72
N ASN A 191 -12.46 -17.82 24.90
CA ASN A 191 -13.90 -17.60 24.75
C ASN A 191 -14.17 -16.86 23.42
N GLN A 192 -15.44 -16.65 23.08
CA GLN A 192 -15.84 -16.01 21.83
C GLN A 192 -15.46 -14.51 21.74
N MET A 193 -15.22 -13.86 22.88
CA MET A 193 -14.82 -12.45 22.92
C MET A 193 -13.35 -12.33 22.50
N GLU A 194 -12.48 -13.13 23.10
CA GLU A 194 -11.06 -13.22 22.73
C GLU A 194 -10.89 -13.69 21.29
N PHE A 195 -11.68 -14.68 20.87
CA PHE A 195 -11.73 -15.09 19.47
C PHE A 195 -11.98 -13.91 18.52
N PHE A 196 -12.97 -13.07 18.81
CA PHE A 196 -13.29 -11.94 17.96
C PHE A 196 -12.18 -10.87 17.95
N ALA A 197 -11.62 -10.55 19.11
CA ALA A 197 -10.56 -9.56 19.23
C ALA A 197 -9.29 -10.00 18.49
N GLU A 198 -8.85 -11.23 18.73
CA GLU A 198 -7.70 -11.85 18.06
C GLU A 198 -7.86 -11.87 16.53
N MET A 199 -8.99 -12.35 16.03
CA MET A 199 -9.21 -12.42 14.58
C MET A 199 -9.34 -11.02 13.96
N THR A 200 -9.78 -10.02 14.73
CA THR A 200 -9.80 -8.61 14.31
C THR A 200 -8.39 -8.03 14.15
N GLU A 201 -7.45 -8.38 15.04
CA GLU A 201 -6.04 -8.01 14.88
C GLU A 201 -5.46 -8.56 13.58
N SER A 202 -5.68 -9.85 13.29
CA SER A 202 -5.24 -10.47 12.03
C SER A 202 -5.89 -9.80 10.81
N PHE A 203 -7.15 -9.37 10.91
CA PHE A 203 -7.90 -8.81 9.78
C PHE A 203 -7.43 -7.41 9.36
N PHE A 204 -7.10 -6.55 10.31
CA PHE A 204 -6.67 -5.16 10.05
C PHE A 204 -5.16 -4.95 10.13
N GLY A 205 -4.44 -5.84 10.82
CA GLY A 205 -3.06 -5.61 11.22
C GLY A 205 -2.24 -6.89 11.32
N VAL A 206 -1.56 -7.03 12.47
CA VAL A 206 -0.67 -8.16 12.80
C VAL A 206 -1.02 -8.70 14.19
N ASN A 207 -1.41 -9.96 14.26
CA ASN A 207 -1.66 -10.72 15.49
C ASN A 207 -0.35 -11.41 15.97
N ASP A 208 -0.23 -11.71 17.26
CA ASP A 208 0.84 -12.51 17.85
C ASP A 208 0.66 -14.03 17.69
N PHE A 209 -0.52 -14.49 17.25
CA PHE A 209 -0.83 -15.88 16.88
C PHE A 209 -1.16 -16.01 15.39
N PHE A 210 -0.79 -17.15 14.80
CA PHE A 210 -1.23 -17.51 13.45
C PHE A 210 -2.75 -17.79 13.44
N PRO A 211 -3.51 -17.25 12.47
CA PRO A 211 -3.05 -16.46 11.32
C PRO A 211 -2.59 -15.05 11.71
N PHE A 212 -1.38 -14.66 11.31
CA PHE A 212 -0.75 -13.43 11.81
C PHE A 212 -1.28 -12.19 11.11
N ASN A 213 -1.73 -12.29 9.87
CA ASN A 213 -2.14 -11.15 9.07
C ASN A 213 -3.35 -11.49 8.19
N ARG A 214 -3.82 -10.47 7.45
CA ARG A 214 -5.05 -10.54 6.65
C ARG A 214 -5.01 -11.63 5.59
N ALA A 215 -3.89 -11.79 4.90
CA ALA A 215 -3.75 -12.77 3.82
C ALA A 215 -3.77 -14.20 4.39
N GLU A 216 -3.06 -14.42 5.49
CA GLU A 216 -3.06 -15.71 6.18
C GLU A 216 -4.43 -16.05 6.76
N LEU A 217 -5.15 -15.06 7.31
CA LEU A 217 -6.51 -15.26 7.80
C LEU A 217 -7.46 -15.65 6.67
N GLN A 218 -7.35 -15.00 5.51
CA GLN A 218 -8.14 -15.32 4.32
C GLN A 218 -7.85 -16.73 3.80
N GLU A 219 -6.59 -17.16 3.79
CA GLU A 219 -6.18 -18.47 3.29
C GLU A 219 -6.53 -19.60 4.26
N ALA A 220 -6.17 -19.44 5.54
CA ALA A 220 -6.31 -20.48 6.54
C ALA A 220 -7.74 -20.60 7.10
N GLU A 221 -8.45 -19.48 7.22
CA GLU A 221 -9.75 -19.39 7.87
C GLU A 221 -10.76 -18.56 7.05
N PRO A 222 -11.08 -18.95 5.80
CA PRO A 222 -11.88 -18.14 4.88
C PRO A 222 -13.30 -17.81 5.37
N GLU A 223 -13.94 -18.71 6.14
CA GLU A 223 -15.25 -18.43 6.75
C GLU A 223 -15.16 -17.32 7.83
N ILE A 224 -14.08 -17.31 8.61
CA ILE A 224 -13.83 -16.29 9.64
C ILE A 224 -13.51 -14.96 8.96
N PHE A 225 -12.69 -14.98 7.91
CA PHE A 225 -12.39 -13.80 7.10
C PHE A 225 -13.65 -13.18 6.49
N GLN A 226 -14.55 -14.01 5.95
CA GLN A 226 -15.82 -13.53 5.42
C GLN A 226 -16.69 -12.91 6.52
N LEU A 227 -16.82 -13.55 7.68
CA LEU A 227 -17.56 -13.02 8.82
C LEU A 227 -17.04 -11.64 9.23
N LEU A 228 -15.73 -11.48 9.37
CA LEU A 228 -15.12 -10.21 9.72
C LEU A 228 -15.32 -9.16 8.64
N THR A 229 -15.33 -9.55 7.38
CA THR A 229 -15.69 -8.65 6.28
C THR A 229 -17.12 -8.15 6.44
N GLU A 230 -18.08 -9.02 6.73
CA GLU A 230 -19.49 -8.62 6.93
C GLU A 230 -19.71 -7.74 8.17
N ILE A 231 -18.91 -7.92 9.23
CA ILE A 231 -18.99 -7.14 10.45
C ILE A 231 -18.33 -5.76 10.26
N TRP A 232 -17.08 -5.77 9.81
CA TRP A 232 -16.24 -4.59 9.80
C TRP A 232 -16.38 -3.76 8.52
N ILE A 233 -16.76 -4.37 7.40
CA ILE A 233 -16.93 -3.70 6.12
C ILE A 233 -18.43 -3.64 5.80
N SER A 234 -19.07 -2.51 6.06
CA SER A 234 -20.49 -2.32 5.69
C SER A 234 -20.67 -2.35 4.17
N PRO A 235 -21.67 -3.10 3.63
CA PRO A 235 -22.06 -2.93 2.24
C PRO A 235 -22.68 -1.54 2.04
N PRO A 236 -22.57 -0.92 0.85
CA PRO A 236 -23.13 0.40 0.60
C PRO A 236 -24.65 0.39 0.82
N SER A 237 -25.16 1.20 1.75
CA SER A 237 -26.58 1.31 2.05
C SER A 237 -27.35 1.96 0.90
N GLN A 238 -28.43 1.32 0.43
CA GLN A 238 -29.27 1.77 -0.69
C GLN A 238 -30.31 2.87 -0.34
N ASN A 239 -30.43 3.34 0.90
CA ASN A 239 -31.48 4.30 1.29
C ASN A 239 -30.96 5.34 2.28
N ALA A 240 -30.60 6.53 1.81
CA ALA A 240 -30.42 7.73 2.63
C ALA A 240 -30.69 8.98 1.78
N ALA A 241 -31.92 9.07 1.28
CA ALA A 241 -32.51 10.35 0.91
C ALA A 241 -33.19 10.91 2.17
N ASP A 242 -32.89 12.16 2.49
CA ASP A 242 -33.53 13.04 3.47
C ASP A 242 -33.27 12.81 4.99
N GLY A 243 -32.54 13.77 5.59
CA GLY A 243 -32.61 14.12 7.02
C GLY A 243 -31.25 14.32 7.71
N ASP A 244 -30.99 15.53 8.22
CA ASP A 244 -29.86 15.98 9.09
C ASP A 244 -28.44 15.97 8.47
N ARG A 245 -27.85 17.05 7.93
CA ARG A 245 -27.80 18.49 8.30
C ARG A 245 -27.42 18.72 9.77
N ASP A 246 -26.12 18.74 10.08
CA ASP A 246 -25.45 20.04 10.34
C ASP A 246 -23.95 19.98 10.67
N ASP A 247 -23.34 18.87 11.10
CA ASP A 247 -21.90 18.91 11.52
C ASP A 247 -20.91 18.13 10.63
N VAL A 248 -21.36 17.61 9.48
CA VAL A 248 -20.56 16.81 8.53
C VAL A 248 -20.22 17.60 7.25
N GLN A 249 -20.64 18.86 7.16
CA GLN A 249 -20.41 19.73 6.00
C GLN A 249 -18.93 20.06 5.71
N GLU A 250 -17.99 19.87 6.64
CA GLU A 250 -16.64 20.42 6.45
C GLU A 250 -15.57 19.47 5.91
N GLN A 251 -15.75 18.14 5.92
CA GLN A 251 -14.70 17.23 5.39
C GLN A 251 -15.17 16.19 4.37
N THR A 252 -16.44 15.78 4.35
CA THR A 252 -16.94 14.75 3.41
C THR A 252 -17.38 15.29 2.05
N HIS A 253 -17.24 16.60 1.82
CA HIS A 253 -17.47 17.24 0.51
C HIS A 253 -16.26 17.17 -0.44
N ARG A 254 -15.10 16.63 -0.03
CA ARG A 254 -13.87 16.92 -0.79
C ARG A 254 -13.61 16.07 -2.04
N ASP A 255 -14.22 14.90 -2.22
CA ASP A 255 -13.95 14.12 -3.44
C ASP A 255 -15.05 13.12 -3.86
N PRO A 256 -16.18 13.61 -4.41
CA PRO A 256 -17.21 12.74 -5.00
C PRO A 256 -16.68 11.90 -6.17
N ILE A 257 -15.63 12.36 -6.87
CA ILE A 257 -15.00 11.62 -7.97
C ILE A 257 -14.30 10.37 -7.42
N ARG A 258 -13.57 10.49 -6.31
CA ARG A 258 -12.93 9.33 -5.65
C ARG A 258 -13.95 8.26 -5.25
N GLN A 259 -15.10 8.65 -4.71
CA GLN A 259 -16.15 7.68 -4.35
C GLN A 259 -16.72 6.98 -5.58
N MET A 260 -16.98 7.74 -6.66
CA MET A 260 -17.40 7.18 -7.94
C MET A 260 -16.37 6.19 -8.49
N GLN A 261 -15.07 6.51 -8.42
CA GLN A 261 -13.98 5.64 -8.86
C GLN A 261 -13.86 4.37 -8.02
N ILE A 262 -13.97 4.46 -6.68
CA ILE A 262 -13.94 3.28 -5.78
C ILE A 262 -15.09 2.33 -6.10
N LEU A 263 -16.31 2.86 -6.25
CA LEU A 263 -17.48 2.04 -6.59
C LEU A 263 -17.32 1.37 -7.95
N ALA A 264 -16.79 2.11 -8.91
CA ALA A 264 -16.60 1.61 -10.25
C ALA A 264 -15.53 0.51 -10.32
N GLU A 265 -14.44 0.63 -9.56
CA GLU A 265 -13.42 -0.40 -9.41
C GLU A 265 -13.99 -1.66 -8.74
N ALA A 266 -14.73 -1.48 -7.64
CA ALA A 266 -15.31 -2.60 -6.89
C ALA A 266 -16.37 -3.38 -7.67
N THR A 267 -17.08 -2.72 -8.59
CA THR A 267 -18.17 -3.33 -9.37
C THR A 267 -17.78 -3.67 -10.80
N ASP A 268 -16.57 -3.29 -11.21
CA ASP A 268 -16.12 -3.25 -12.61
C ASP A 268 -17.13 -2.56 -13.54
N ARG A 269 -17.88 -1.56 -13.05
CA ARG A 269 -18.91 -0.84 -13.83
C ARG A 269 -19.03 0.62 -13.43
N ALA A 270 -19.17 1.50 -14.41
CA ALA A 270 -19.54 2.90 -14.19
C ALA A 270 -20.46 3.43 -15.28
N SER A 271 -21.47 4.20 -14.89
CA SER A 271 -22.37 4.92 -15.81
C SER A 271 -21.76 6.20 -16.39
N TRP A 272 -20.62 6.63 -15.85
CA TRP A 272 -19.98 7.92 -16.12
C TRP A 272 -18.68 7.80 -16.91
N GLY A 273 -18.16 6.59 -17.14
CA GLY A 273 -16.95 6.36 -17.91
C GLY A 273 -16.41 4.93 -17.74
N TYR A 274 -15.44 4.58 -18.58
CA TYR A 274 -14.69 3.33 -18.50
C TYR A 274 -13.26 3.56 -18.99
N TRP A 275 -12.34 2.74 -18.51
CA TRP A 275 -10.93 2.70 -18.91
C TRP A 275 -10.70 1.50 -19.84
N GLY A 276 -10.34 1.78 -21.09
CA GLY A 276 -10.06 0.76 -22.11
C GLY A 276 -11.07 0.74 -23.26
N ASP A 277 -11.27 -0.43 -23.86
CA ASP A 277 -12.07 -0.61 -25.08
C ASP A 277 -13.37 -1.40 -24.86
N GLN A 278 -13.65 -1.85 -23.63
CA GLN A 278 -14.89 -2.54 -23.26
C GLN A 278 -15.81 -1.59 -22.47
N PRO A 279 -16.88 -1.06 -23.08
CA PRO A 279 -17.76 -0.09 -22.43
C PRO A 279 -18.52 -0.63 -21.21
N GLU A 280 -18.63 -1.94 -21.07
CA GLU A 280 -19.34 -2.60 -19.98
C GLU A 280 -18.45 -2.93 -18.78
N GLN A 281 -17.14 -2.71 -18.89
CA GLN A 281 -16.15 -2.94 -17.84
C GLN A 281 -15.54 -1.60 -17.45
N TYR A 282 -15.52 -1.27 -16.16
CA TYR A 282 -14.95 -0.01 -15.69
C TYR A 282 -13.46 0.07 -15.99
N ALA A 283 -12.72 -1.03 -15.88
CA ALA A 283 -11.31 -1.09 -16.23
C ALA A 283 -11.00 -2.36 -17.03
N SER A 284 -11.10 -2.26 -18.36
CA SER A 284 -10.71 -3.33 -19.30
C SER A 284 -9.23 -3.26 -19.73
N TYR A 285 -8.50 -2.30 -19.15
CA TYR A 285 -7.15 -1.97 -19.50
C TYR A 285 -6.32 -1.67 -18.25
N SER A 286 -5.47 -2.62 -17.87
CA SER A 286 -4.60 -2.55 -16.70
C SER A 286 -3.11 -2.42 -17.03
N SER A 287 -2.77 -2.34 -18.33
CA SER A 287 -1.39 -2.22 -18.82
C SER A 287 -1.11 -0.84 -19.40
N HIS A 288 0.17 -0.52 -19.64
CA HIS A 288 0.57 0.64 -20.45
C HIS A 288 0.08 0.51 -21.88
N SER A 289 0.18 1.56 -22.70
CA SER A 289 0.02 1.45 -24.16
C SER A 289 1.35 1.28 -24.85
N ASN A 290 1.37 0.53 -25.96
CA ASN A 290 2.53 0.48 -26.83
C ASN A 290 2.61 1.74 -27.74
N ARG A 291 2.24 2.91 -27.21
CA ARG A 291 2.32 4.21 -27.89
C ARG A 291 3.68 4.84 -27.61
N LEU A 292 4.17 5.69 -28.51
CA LEU A 292 5.33 6.51 -28.24
C LEU A 292 5.08 7.45 -27.04
N ILE A 293 6.04 7.51 -26.11
CA ILE A 293 5.92 8.28 -24.88
C ILE A 293 6.79 9.55 -24.94
N PRO A 294 6.26 10.73 -24.59
CA PRO A 294 7.03 11.96 -24.42
C PRO A 294 8.16 11.86 -23.41
N VAL A 295 9.34 12.37 -23.78
CA VAL A 295 10.48 12.55 -22.87
C VAL A 295 10.98 13.99 -22.98
N TYR A 296 11.17 14.62 -21.82
CA TYR A 296 11.67 15.98 -21.69
C TYR A 296 12.99 15.96 -20.92
N THR A 297 14.02 16.62 -21.44
CA THR A 297 15.30 16.77 -20.76
C THR A 297 15.52 18.21 -20.32
N PHE A 298 16.26 18.37 -19.22
CA PHE A 298 16.67 19.65 -18.65
C PHE A 298 18.15 19.59 -18.33
N GLY A 299 18.94 20.50 -18.88
CA GLY A 299 20.40 20.54 -18.73
C GLY A 299 21.18 19.64 -19.68
N MET A 300 20.53 19.00 -20.66
CA MET A 300 21.11 18.18 -21.74
C MET A 300 20.18 18.07 -22.96
N THR A 301 20.71 17.69 -24.13
CA THR A 301 19.93 17.41 -25.35
C THR A 301 19.73 15.92 -25.57
N LEU A 302 18.84 15.56 -26.50
CA LEU A 302 18.55 14.19 -26.92
C LEU A 302 19.32 13.78 -28.17
N ASP A 303 20.22 14.63 -28.68
CA ASP A 303 20.96 14.40 -29.92
C ASP A 303 21.68 13.04 -29.96
N ALA A 304 22.16 12.55 -28.82
CA ALA A 304 22.91 11.30 -28.72
C ALA A 304 22.06 10.03 -28.95
N VAL A 305 20.73 10.14 -28.87
CA VAL A 305 19.79 9.01 -28.84
C VAL A 305 18.64 9.16 -29.83
N ALA A 306 18.24 10.37 -30.17
CA ALA A 306 17.13 10.66 -31.06
C ALA A 306 17.57 10.98 -32.50
N GLY A 307 16.59 11.16 -33.40
CA GLY A 307 16.83 11.56 -34.78
C GLY A 307 17.75 10.57 -35.50
N ASN A 308 18.86 11.06 -36.09
CA ASN A 308 19.79 10.20 -36.84
C ASN A 308 20.51 9.16 -35.97
N ASN A 309 20.54 9.35 -34.64
CA ASN A 309 21.17 8.44 -33.69
C ASN A 309 20.18 7.43 -33.07
N SER A 310 18.95 7.40 -33.57
CA SER A 310 17.95 6.44 -33.12
C SER A 310 18.33 5.00 -33.43
N VAL A 311 18.27 4.16 -32.40
CA VAL A 311 18.45 2.70 -32.48
C VAL A 311 17.49 2.04 -33.48
N TYR A 312 16.30 2.63 -33.68
CA TYR A 312 15.25 2.11 -34.56
C TYR A 312 15.57 2.27 -36.05
N ARG A 313 16.64 3.00 -36.40
CA ARG A 313 17.08 3.19 -37.80
C ARG A 313 18.05 2.11 -38.26
N ASN A 314 18.48 1.21 -37.37
CA ASN A 314 19.54 0.25 -37.65
C ASN A 314 19.18 -1.18 -37.22
N SER A 315 19.12 -2.09 -38.19
CA SER A 315 18.84 -3.53 -38.01
C SER A 315 19.73 -4.20 -36.97
N GLN A 316 21.04 -3.93 -36.99
CA GLN A 316 21.99 -4.55 -36.07
C GLN A 316 21.80 -4.04 -34.64
N GLN A 317 21.48 -2.76 -34.49
CA GLN A 317 21.21 -2.19 -33.17
C GLN A 317 19.89 -2.71 -32.60
N LEU A 318 18.85 -2.89 -33.42
CA LEU A 318 17.61 -3.54 -33.00
C LEU A 318 17.84 -4.98 -32.53
N LYS A 319 18.65 -5.76 -33.28
CA LYS A 319 19.07 -7.11 -32.87
C LYS A 319 19.81 -7.13 -31.55
N LYS A 320 20.64 -6.12 -31.28
CA LYS A 320 21.30 -5.97 -29.98
C LYS A 320 20.30 -5.62 -28.87
N LEU A 321 19.32 -4.77 -29.17
CA LEU A 321 18.33 -4.28 -28.20
C LEU A 321 17.31 -5.35 -27.79
N TYR A 322 16.75 -6.08 -28.76
CA TYR A 322 15.67 -7.06 -28.53
C TYR A 322 16.16 -8.53 -28.55
N GLY A 323 17.41 -8.78 -28.94
CA GLY A 323 17.91 -10.14 -29.26
C GLY A 323 17.48 -10.63 -30.66
N ASN A 324 16.58 -9.91 -31.32
CA ASN A 324 16.14 -10.15 -32.70
C ASN A 324 15.77 -8.80 -33.37
N GLU A 325 15.33 -8.82 -34.63
CA GLU A 325 14.70 -7.66 -35.25
C GLU A 325 13.18 -7.87 -35.22
N PRO A 326 12.42 -7.23 -34.30
CA PRO A 326 10.99 -7.44 -34.24
C PRO A 326 10.31 -6.91 -35.50
N ALA A 327 9.28 -7.63 -35.96
CA ALA A 327 8.65 -7.35 -37.24
C ALA A 327 8.14 -5.90 -37.33
N GLY A 328 8.51 -5.18 -38.40
CA GLY A 328 8.09 -3.79 -38.66
C GLY A 328 8.61 -2.76 -37.66
N THR A 329 9.57 -3.12 -36.82
CA THR A 329 10.19 -2.21 -35.86
C THR A 329 11.31 -1.37 -36.49
N LEU A 330 11.97 -1.89 -37.53
CA LEU A 330 12.96 -1.11 -38.29
C LEU A 330 12.29 0.06 -39.01
N ASN A 331 12.69 1.27 -38.66
CA ASN A 331 12.21 2.51 -39.28
C ASN A 331 13.36 3.46 -39.53
N ILE A 332 13.82 3.53 -40.79
CA ILE A 332 14.92 4.39 -41.23
C ILE A 332 14.64 5.90 -41.06
N ALA A 333 13.39 6.28 -40.82
CA ALA A 333 12.94 7.65 -40.59
C ALA A 333 12.58 7.90 -39.11
N ALA A 334 12.93 6.98 -38.19
CA ALA A 334 12.61 7.14 -36.77
C ALA A 334 13.23 8.42 -36.20
N ASN A 335 12.36 9.25 -35.62
CA ASN A 335 12.75 10.42 -34.82
C ASN A 335 12.60 10.18 -33.32
N TYR A 336 12.13 8.99 -32.94
CA TYR A 336 12.04 8.49 -31.57
C TYR A 336 13.22 7.58 -31.24
N PHE A 337 13.44 7.33 -29.96
CA PHE A 337 14.53 6.49 -29.45
C PHE A 337 13.97 5.38 -28.54
N ASP A 338 14.82 4.57 -27.89
CA ASP A 338 14.32 3.53 -26.97
C ASP A 338 14.31 4.00 -25.52
N GLN A 339 13.36 3.52 -24.72
CA GLN A 339 13.35 3.82 -23.29
C GLN A 339 14.65 3.44 -22.57
N THR A 340 15.41 2.43 -23.04
CA THR A 340 16.75 2.11 -22.51
C THR A 340 17.76 3.24 -22.68
N ASP A 341 17.57 4.13 -23.65
CA ASP A 341 18.46 5.28 -23.83
C ASP A 341 18.31 6.31 -22.72
N VAL A 342 17.22 6.30 -21.93
CA VAL A 342 17.10 7.17 -20.74
C VAL A 342 18.14 6.79 -19.68
N TYR A 343 18.46 5.50 -19.52
CA TYR A 343 19.58 5.04 -18.72
C TYR A 343 20.90 5.61 -19.24
N ARG A 344 21.14 5.53 -20.56
CA ARG A 344 22.34 6.08 -21.20
C ARG A 344 22.46 7.59 -21.02
N LEU A 345 21.35 8.34 -21.10
CA LEU A 345 21.35 9.78 -20.84
C LEU A 345 21.72 10.11 -19.39
N GLN A 346 21.24 9.33 -18.43
CA GLN A 346 21.63 9.49 -17.02
C GLN A 346 23.13 9.18 -16.81
N GLN A 347 23.67 8.14 -17.46
CA GLN A 347 25.11 7.87 -17.44
C GLN A 347 25.93 9.02 -18.04
N MET A 348 25.54 9.51 -19.22
CA MET A 348 26.19 10.66 -19.85
C MET A 348 26.14 11.91 -18.96
N ALA A 349 25.06 12.11 -18.21
CA ALA A 349 24.97 13.21 -17.23
C ALA A 349 25.98 13.02 -16.10
N ALA A 350 26.12 11.82 -15.55
CA ALA A 350 27.13 11.52 -14.52
C ALA A 350 28.56 11.72 -15.04
N GLU A 351 28.87 11.19 -16.23
CA GLU A 351 30.17 11.34 -16.90
C GLU A 351 30.50 12.80 -17.20
N ALA A 352 29.50 13.61 -17.54
CA ALA A 352 29.63 15.06 -17.72
C ALA A 352 29.76 15.84 -16.40
N GLY A 353 29.86 15.15 -15.26
CA GLY A 353 30.04 15.75 -13.93
C GLY A 353 28.81 16.46 -13.40
N LYS A 354 27.60 16.10 -13.87
CA LYS A 354 26.36 16.67 -13.31
C LYS A 354 26.23 16.23 -11.85
N LYS A 355 26.07 17.23 -10.97
CA LYS A 355 25.93 17.01 -9.53
C LYS A 355 24.60 16.35 -9.15
N TYR A 356 23.53 16.66 -9.90
CA TYR A 356 22.19 16.13 -9.67
C TYR A 356 21.65 15.54 -10.96
N ILE A 357 21.16 14.31 -10.86
CA ILE A 357 20.50 13.57 -11.93
C ILE A 357 19.15 13.16 -11.37
N ILE A 358 18.08 13.68 -11.95
CA ILE A 358 16.72 13.48 -11.45
C ILE A 358 15.90 12.90 -12.59
N LEU A 359 15.38 11.70 -12.38
CA LEU A 359 14.42 11.06 -13.26
C LEU A 359 13.03 11.20 -12.63
N VAL A 360 12.09 11.83 -13.34
CA VAL A 360 10.69 11.93 -12.94
C VAL A 360 9.87 11.05 -13.86
N VAL A 361 9.13 10.10 -13.29
CA VAL A 361 8.29 9.15 -14.04
C VAL A 361 6.84 9.38 -13.66
N PHE A 362 5.99 9.55 -14.67
CA PHE A 362 4.55 9.56 -14.50
C PHE A 362 3.99 8.23 -15.01
N ASP A 363 3.69 7.32 -14.09
CA ASP A 363 3.21 5.97 -14.39
C ASP A 363 1.86 6.04 -15.13
N GLY A 364 1.77 5.40 -16.30
CA GLY A 364 0.56 5.37 -17.13
C GLY A 364 0.21 6.68 -17.87
N LEU A 365 1.04 7.72 -17.77
CA LEU A 365 0.75 9.04 -18.36
C LEU A 365 1.18 9.12 -19.84
N ASP A 366 0.32 8.65 -20.74
CA ASP A 366 0.53 8.77 -22.19
C ASP A 366 0.16 10.16 -22.76
N TRP A 367 0.26 10.33 -24.09
CA TRP A 367 -0.05 11.60 -24.74
C TRP A 367 -1.50 12.06 -24.54
N GLN A 368 -2.47 11.14 -24.59
CA GLN A 368 -3.88 11.46 -24.49
C GLN A 368 -4.22 11.88 -23.05
N THR A 369 -3.67 11.17 -22.06
CA THR A 369 -3.83 11.53 -20.65
C THR A 369 -3.16 12.87 -20.34
N THR A 370 -1.96 13.11 -20.88
CA THR A 370 -1.27 14.40 -20.75
C THR A 370 -2.06 15.55 -21.40
N ARG A 371 -2.62 15.33 -22.60
CA ARG A 371 -3.47 16.30 -23.30
C ARG A 371 -4.73 16.61 -22.49
N ALA A 372 -5.39 15.59 -21.94
CA ALA A 372 -6.58 15.76 -21.12
C ALA A 372 -6.28 16.59 -19.88
N ALA A 373 -5.18 16.31 -19.18
CA ALA A 373 -4.73 17.09 -18.04
C ALA A 373 -4.38 18.54 -18.41
N ALA A 374 -3.74 18.78 -19.55
CA ALA A 374 -3.44 20.13 -20.05
C ALA A 374 -4.73 20.91 -20.37
N ILE A 375 -5.71 20.27 -21.02
CA ILE A 375 -7.03 20.87 -21.29
C ILE A 375 -7.73 21.20 -19.97
N ALA A 376 -7.76 20.28 -19.01
CA ALA A 376 -8.39 20.49 -17.72
C ALA A 376 -7.76 21.66 -16.95
N THR A 377 -6.44 21.80 -17.03
CA THR A 377 -5.69 22.86 -16.32
C THR A 377 -5.84 24.22 -16.98
N THR A 378 -5.87 24.27 -18.31
CA THR A 378 -5.81 25.55 -19.06
C THR A 378 -7.15 26.00 -19.63
N GLY A 379 -8.12 25.10 -19.74
CA GLY A 379 -9.35 25.32 -20.49
C GLY A 379 -9.18 25.34 -22.01
N ILE A 380 -7.99 25.04 -22.53
CA ILE A 380 -7.64 25.18 -23.95
C ILE A 380 -7.02 23.88 -24.49
N ASP A 381 -7.50 23.44 -25.65
CA ASP A 381 -6.92 22.31 -26.38
C ASP A 381 -5.72 22.75 -27.24
N ALA A 382 -4.59 22.97 -26.55
CA ALA A 382 -3.32 23.41 -27.12
C ALA A 382 -2.22 22.33 -27.11
N TYR A 383 -2.39 21.23 -26.36
CA TYR A 383 -1.46 20.09 -26.34
C TYR A 383 -1.74 19.13 -27.53
N ARG A 384 -1.62 19.63 -28.76
CA ARG A 384 -2.01 18.88 -29.98
C ARG A 384 -0.86 18.08 -30.61
N GLU A 385 0.34 18.62 -30.57
CA GLU A 385 1.53 18.02 -31.17
C GLU A 385 2.83 18.60 -30.60
N GLY A 386 3.96 18.05 -31.03
CA GLY A 386 5.30 18.52 -30.67
C GLY A 386 5.57 18.36 -29.18
N ARG A 387 6.29 19.33 -28.60
CA ARG A 387 6.59 19.39 -27.16
C ARG A 387 5.33 19.54 -26.30
N GLY A 388 4.23 19.99 -26.91
CA GLY A 388 3.00 20.36 -26.21
C GLY A 388 3.16 21.62 -25.32
N THR A 389 2.04 22.08 -24.79
CA THR A 389 1.94 23.24 -23.88
C THR A 389 0.82 23.02 -22.85
N GLY A 390 0.85 23.78 -21.75
CA GLY A 390 -0.14 23.73 -20.67
C GLY A 390 0.45 23.39 -19.30
N PHE A 391 1.73 23.01 -19.23
CA PHE A 391 2.44 22.77 -17.97
C PHE A 391 3.73 23.57 -17.86
N ALA A 392 4.03 24.05 -16.66
CA ALA A 392 5.18 24.92 -16.40
C ALA A 392 6.53 24.33 -16.84
N PHE A 393 6.71 23.00 -16.78
CA PHE A 393 7.96 22.36 -17.18
C PHE A 393 8.22 22.42 -18.70
N GLN A 394 7.19 22.56 -19.52
CA GLN A 394 7.34 22.69 -20.98
C GLN A 394 7.89 24.07 -21.35
N ASP A 395 7.55 25.07 -20.54
CA ASP A 395 7.93 26.47 -20.72
C ASP A 395 9.16 26.87 -19.91
N TYR A 396 9.77 25.92 -19.19
CA TYR A 396 10.99 26.18 -18.44
C TYR A 396 12.15 26.56 -19.38
N ARG A 397 12.83 27.66 -19.07
CA ARG A 397 13.98 28.18 -19.84
C ARG A 397 15.24 28.39 -18.98
N GLY A 398 15.25 27.90 -17.74
CA GLY A 398 16.39 28.05 -16.82
C GLY A 398 17.60 27.15 -17.14
N ALA A 399 17.45 26.23 -18.10
CA ALA A 399 18.52 25.38 -18.61
C ALA A 399 18.22 25.02 -20.08
N PRO A 400 19.21 24.52 -20.85
CA PRO A 400 18.92 23.88 -22.14
C PRO A 400 17.87 22.78 -21.94
N THR A 401 16.84 22.77 -22.77
CA THR A 401 15.79 21.74 -22.69
C THR A 401 15.60 21.11 -24.05
N ASP A 402 15.27 19.82 -24.08
CA ASP A 402 15.00 19.09 -25.31
C ASP A 402 13.79 18.16 -25.13
N PHE A 403 13.20 17.75 -26.24
CA PHE A 403 11.99 16.94 -26.28
C PHE A 403 12.10 15.87 -27.36
N GLY A 404 11.68 14.66 -27.00
CA GLY A 404 11.63 13.55 -27.93
C GLY A 404 10.59 12.54 -27.51
N LEU A 405 10.54 11.47 -28.28
CA LEU A 405 9.61 10.38 -28.07
C LEU A 405 10.41 9.09 -27.88
N CYS A 406 9.97 8.22 -26.99
CA CYS A 406 10.58 6.90 -26.81
C CYS A 406 9.59 5.76 -27.02
N VAL A 407 10.11 4.61 -27.44
CA VAL A 407 9.41 3.33 -27.46
C VAL A 407 9.63 2.63 -26.11
N THR A 408 8.54 2.12 -25.52
CA THR A 408 8.53 1.50 -24.19
C THR A 408 8.32 -0.01 -24.19
N SER A 409 8.12 -0.64 -25.36
CA SER A 409 7.83 -2.07 -25.46
C SER A 409 8.88 -2.92 -24.72
N PRO A 410 8.47 -4.01 -24.05
CA PRO A 410 9.39 -4.91 -23.35
C PRO A 410 10.21 -5.71 -24.38
N ALA A 411 11.17 -6.51 -23.94
CA ALA A 411 11.79 -7.51 -24.82
C ALA A 411 10.76 -8.55 -25.29
N ASN A 412 9.90 -8.99 -24.37
CA ASN A 412 8.86 -9.99 -24.60
C ASN A 412 7.87 -10.02 -23.42
N ASP A 413 6.81 -10.81 -23.58
CA ASP A 413 5.80 -11.11 -22.58
C ASP A 413 5.49 -12.62 -22.59
N GLY A 414 4.88 -13.12 -21.51
CA GLY A 414 4.59 -14.55 -21.32
C GLY A 414 5.82 -15.39 -20.95
N THR A 415 6.83 -14.77 -20.36
CA THR A 415 7.97 -15.51 -19.78
C THR A 415 7.54 -16.20 -18.48
N THR A 416 7.80 -17.50 -18.37
CA THR A 416 7.57 -18.26 -17.14
C THR A 416 8.81 -18.27 -16.26
N ILE A 417 8.60 -18.25 -14.95
CA ILE A 417 9.65 -18.10 -13.94
C ILE A 417 9.49 -19.10 -12.78
N ASP A 418 10.52 -19.18 -11.95
CA ASP A 418 10.52 -19.80 -10.63
C ASP A 418 10.90 -18.75 -9.58
N VAL A 419 9.91 -18.28 -8.81
CA VAL A 419 10.13 -17.25 -7.79
C VAL A 419 11.01 -17.78 -6.65
N ASN A 420 10.88 -19.05 -6.27
CA ASN A 420 11.66 -19.62 -5.17
C ASN A 420 13.14 -19.79 -5.57
N ALA A 421 13.38 -20.23 -6.80
CA ALA A 421 14.73 -20.38 -7.33
C ALA A 421 15.32 -19.07 -7.87
N GLN A 422 14.51 -18.00 -7.96
CA GLN A 422 14.87 -16.74 -8.62
C GLN A 422 15.42 -16.98 -10.04
N ALA A 423 14.69 -17.78 -10.84
CA ALA A 423 15.16 -18.24 -12.14
C ALA A 423 14.10 -18.08 -13.24
N VAL A 424 14.56 -17.75 -14.46
CA VAL A 424 13.72 -17.74 -15.68
C VAL A 424 13.65 -19.16 -16.25
N ARG A 425 12.44 -19.64 -16.55
CA ARG A 425 12.22 -20.99 -17.09
C ARG A 425 12.08 -21.00 -18.61
N THR A 426 11.42 -19.99 -19.19
CA THR A 426 11.23 -19.88 -20.65
C THR A 426 11.71 -18.52 -21.15
N PRO A 427 13.04 -18.33 -21.30
CA PRO A 427 13.58 -17.10 -21.87
C PRO A 427 12.95 -16.77 -23.22
N GLY A 428 12.54 -15.51 -23.41
CA GLY A 428 11.94 -15.02 -24.65
C GLY A 428 10.42 -15.04 -24.70
N GLY A 429 9.75 -15.71 -23.77
CA GLY A 429 8.29 -15.68 -23.61
C GLY A 429 7.50 -16.19 -24.82
N THR A 430 6.23 -15.81 -24.88
CA THR A 430 5.29 -16.18 -25.97
C THR A 430 5.05 -15.06 -26.95
N THR A 431 5.21 -13.80 -26.52
CA THR A 431 4.91 -12.62 -27.33
C THR A 431 6.14 -11.73 -27.39
N PRO A 432 6.74 -11.49 -28.58
CA PRO A 432 7.91 -10.63 -28.68
C PRO A 432 7.54 -9.17 -28.46
N GLY A 433 8.51 -8.36 -28.04
CA GLY A 433 8.41 -6.90 -28.06
C GLY A 433 8.40 -6.31 -29.46
N GLY A 434 8.43 -4.98 -29.53
CA GLY A 434 8.56 -4.23 -30.78
C GLY A 434 7.59 -3.06 -30.90
N TYR A 435 7.88 -2.16 -31.84
CA TYR A 435 7.04 -1.01 -32.15
C TYR A 435 6.93 -0.80 -33.65
N ASP A 436 5.74 -1.06 -34.22
CA ASP A 436 5.45 -0.79 -35.62
C ASP A 436 4.82 0.61 -35.78
N PRO A 437 5.56 1.60 -36.33
CA PRO A 437 5.06 2.96 -36.46
C PRO A 437 3.97 3.11 -37.52
N LEU A 438 3.74 2.13 -38.40
CA LEU A 438 2.61 2.13 -39.32
C LEU A 438 1.30 1.80 -38.60
N LEU A 439 1.36 1.06 -37.50
CA LEU A 439 0.20 0.69 -36.70
C LEU A 439 0.02 1.62 -35.50
N GLY A 440 1.08 1.85 -34.74
CA GLY A 440 1.08 2.67 -33.53
C GLY A 440 1.17 4.19 -33.78
N GLY A 441 1.65 4.59 -34.96
CA GLY A 441 1.83 5.98 -35.36
C GLY A 441 3.30 6.44 -35.36
N GLN A 442 3.59 7.49 -36.13
CA GLN A 442 4.94 8.06 -36.20
C GLN A 442 5.25 9.01 -35.03
N THR A 443 4.20 9.46 -34.33
CA THR A 443 4.28 10.39 -33.19
C THR A 443 3.33 9.95 -32.09
N ALA A 444 3.51 10.49 -30.88
CA ALA A 444 2.64 10.20 -29.75
C ALA A 444 1.20 10.71 -29.94
N TRP A 445 0.99 11.74 -30.77
CA TRP A 445 -0.33 12.29 -31.11
C TRP A 445 -0.94 11.70 -32.38
N SER A 446 -0.23 10.81 -33.08
CA SER A 446 -0.76 10.16 -34.26
C SER A 446 -2.06 9.41 -33.91
N ILE A 447 -3.02 9.47 -34.84
CA ILE A 447 -4.18 8.59 -34.81
C ILE A 447 -3.67 7.22 -35.30
N PRO A 448 -3.68 6.17 -34.47
CA PRO A 448 -3.19 4.87 -34.88
C PRO A 448 -4.11 4.27 -35.95
N VAL A 449 -3.53 3.46 -36.84
CA VAL A 449 -4.29 2.75 -37.88
C VAL A 449 -5.14 1.64 -37.27
N ASP A 450 -4.65 1.01 -36.20
CA ASP A 450 -5.37 0.00 -35.43
C ASP A 450 -5.17 0.22 -33.93
N ASN A 451 -6.22 0.68 -33.24
CA ASN A 451 -6.19 0.86 -31.77
C ASN A 451 -5.85 -0.43 -31.02
N ARG A 452 -6.18 -1.60 -31.58
CA ARG A 452 -5.89 -2.90 -30.94
C ARG A 452 -4.39 -3.17 -30.88
N TYR A 453 -3.60 -2.58 -31.78
CA TYR A 453 -2.15 -2.73 -31.76
C TYR A 453 -1.55 -2.09 -30.51
N LEU A 454 -2.00 -0.88 -30.16
CA LEU A 454 -1.54 -0.19 -28.94
C LEU A 454 -1.88 -0.95 -27.65
N MET A 455 -2.91 -1.79 -27.71
CA MET A 455 -3.37 -2.64 -26.60
C MET A 455 -2.82 -4.09 -26.66
N GLY A 456 -1.91 -4.40 -27.60
CA GLY A 456 -1.35 -5.76 -27.73
C GLY A 456 -2.33 -6.81 -28.26
N ARG A 457 -3.47 -6.38 -28.78
CA ARG A 457 -4.56 -7.26 -29.27
C ARG A 457 -4.57 -7.43 -30.80
N ALA A 458 -3.69 -6.74 -31.52
CA ALA A 458 -3.58 -6.87 -32.98
C ALA A 458 -2.90 -8.19 -33.38
N ARG A 459 -3.69 -9.19 -33.78
CA ARG A 459 -3.17 -10.49 -34.24
C ARG A 459 -2.27 -10.41 -35.47
N SER A 460 -2.44 -9.37 -36.30
CA SER A 460 -1.60 -9.13 -37.49
C SER A 460 -0.18 -8.67 -37.15
N ARG A 461 0.02 -8.12 -35.95
CA ARG A 461 1.33 -7.71 -35.44
C ARG A 461 1.37 -7.90 -33.91
N PRO A 462 1.61 -9.13 -33.45
CA PRO A 462 1.66 -9.41 -32.02
C PRO A 462 2.96 -8.86 -31.43
N HIS A 463 2.90 -7.63 -30.91
CA HIS A 463 3.93 -7.06 -30.07
C HIS A 463 3.41 -6.95 -28.64
N ALA A 464 4.26 -7.34 -27.70
CA ALA A 464 4.00 -7.23 -26.28
C ALA A 464 3.85 -5.76 -25.88
N VAL A 465 2.95 -5.55 -24.93
CA VAL A 465 2.72 -4.26 -24.29
C VAL A 465 3.40 -4.30 -22.94
N THR A 466 4.15 -3.24 -22.62
CA THR A 466 5.00 -3.20 -21.43
C THR A 466 4.15 -3.11 -20.16
N ASP A 467 4.65 -3.69 -19.08
CA ASP A 467 4.18 -3.42 -17.73
C ASP A 467 5.09 -2.38 -17.03
N SER A 468 4.75 -1.98 -15.81
CA SER A 468 5.58 -1.02 -15.06
C SER A 468 6.95 -1.59 -14.70
N ALA A 469 7.09 -2.92 -14.52
CA ALA A 469 8.35 -3.56 -14.16
C ALA A 469 9.36 -3.53 -15.32
N ALA A 470 8.97 -3.98 -16.51
CA ALA A 470 9.86 -4.00 -17.68
C ALA A 470 10.26 -2.59 -18.15
N SER A 471 9.31 -1.65 -18.10
CA SER A 471 9.58 -0.26 -18.45
C SER A 471 10.52 0.43 -17.45
N ALA A 472 10.29 0.26 -16.15
CA ALA A 472 11.19 0.79 -15.11
C ALA A 472 12.57 0.13 -15.13
N THR A 473 12.65 -1.18 -15.43
CA THR A 473 13.93 -1.85 -15.67
C THR A 473 14.67 -1.23 -16.85
N SER A 474 13.99 -0.87 -17.95
CA SER A 474 14.62 -0.18 -19.08
C SER A 474 15.18 1.19 -18.67
N LEU A 475 14.44 1.95 -17.86
CA LEU A 475 14.86 3.26 -17.34
C LEU A 475 16.05 3.17 -16.37
N CYS A 476 16.05 2.16 -15.49
CA CYS A 476 16.99 2.02 -14.39
C CYS A 476 18.23 1.20 -14.75
N SER A 477 18.11 0.22 -15.66
CA SER A 477 19.16 -0.75 -15.96
C SER A 477 19.60 -0.76 -17.43
N GLY A 478 18.95 0.01 -18.30
CA GLY A 478 19.41 0.22 -19.68
C GLY A 478 19.31 -1.00 -20.59
N CYS A 479 18.50 -1.99 -20.22
CA CYS A 479 18.26 -3.18 -21.01
C CYS A 479 16.75 -3.45 -21.17
N LYS A 480 16.37 -4.02 -22.32
CA LYS A 480 15.05 -4.63 -22.47
C LYS A 480 14.96 -5.90 -21.63
N THR A 481 13.78 -6.14 -21.06
CA THR A 481 13.48 -7.35 -20.30
C THR A 481 12.05 -7.83 -20.53
N TYR A 482 11.68 -8.97 -19.97
CA TYR A 482 10.32 -9.49 -19.99
C TYR A 482 9.42 -8.74 -18.99
N ASN A 483 8.11 -8.70 -19.25
CA ASN A 483 7.13 -8.15 -18.30
C ASN A 483 7.24 -8.84 -16.93
N ASP A 484 6.91 -8.13 -15.85
CA ASP A 484 7.07 -8.56 -14.44
C ASP A 484 8.51 -8.57 -13.90
N SER A 485 9.52 -8.33 -14.73
CA SER A 485 10.92 -8.33 -14.28
C SER A 485 11.32 -7.05 -13.55
N ILE A 486 11.92 -7.20 -12.36
CA ILE A 486 12.58 -6.13 -11.62
C ILE A 486 14.09 -6.26 -11.79
N ASN A 487 14.68 -5.50 -12.72
CA ASN A 487 16.12 -5.50 -13.04
C ASN A 487 16.72 -6.90 -13.30
N VAL A 488 15.95 -7.82 -13.87
CA VAL A 488 16.46 -9.11 -14.34
C VAL A 488 16.46 -9.10 -15.86
N GLY A 489 17.53 -9.55 -16.50
CA GLY A 489 17.62 -9.65 -17.96
C GLY A 489 16.80 -10.82 -18.50
N VAL A 490 16.71 -10.90 -19.83
CA VAL A 490 15.86 -11.91 -20.51
C VAL A 490 16.31 -13.35 -20.26
N GLN A 491 17.55 -13.58 -19.82
CA GLN A 491 18.08 -14.90 -19.50
C GLN A 491 18.06 -15.19 -17.98
N GLY A 492 17.53 -14.29 -17.15
CA GLY A 492 17.49 -14.44 -15.70
C GLY A 492 18.69 -13.84 -14.97
N GLU A 493 19.60 -13.18 -15.66
CA GLU A 493 20.74 -12.51 -15.05
C GLU A 493 20.32 -11.23 -14.32
N HIS A 494 20.84 -11.01 -13.12
CA HIS A 494 20.62 -9.73 -12.42
C HIS A 494 21.37 -8.61 -13.14
N VAL A 495 20.68 -7.50 -13.38
CA VAL A 495 21.26 -6.28 -13.97
C VAL A 495 21.35 -5.22 -12.88
N GLU A 496 22.48 -4.52 -12.82
CA GLU A 496 22.65 -3.47 -11.81
C GLU A 496 21.94 -2.18 -12.24
N PRO A 497 20.99 -1.67 -11.44
CA PRO A 497 20.36 -0.38 -11.72
C PRO A 497 21.34 0.77 -11.47
N ILE A 498 21.19 1.84 -12.25
CA ILE A 498 22.03 3.03 -12.27
C ILE A 498 22.19 3.68 -10.91
N ALA A 499 21.15 3.64 -10.08
CA ALA A 499 21.19 4.13 -8.71
C ALA A 499 22.30 3.47 -7.90
N ARG A 500 22.43 2.14 -7.95
CA ARG A 500 23.52 1.42 -7.26
C ARG A 500 24.88 1.71 -7.90
N SER A 501 24.96 1.74 -9.23
CA SER A 501 26.22 2.04 -9.92
C SER A 501 26.74 3.46 -9.62
N LEU A 502 25.84 4.45 -9.48
CA LEU A 502 26.21 5.82 -9.09
C LEU A 502 26.48 5.96 -7.59
N GLN A 503 25.79 5.19 -6.75
CA GLN A 503 26.10 5.13 -5.32
C GLN A 503 27.54 4.68 -5.08
N ALA A 504 28.00 3.66 -5.81
CA ALA A 504 29.38 3.20 -5.77
C ALA A 504 30.40 4.28 -6.22
N GLN A 505 29.95 5.27 -7.00
CA GLN A 505 30.74 6.42 -7.45
C GLN A 505 30.62 7.63 -6.52
N GLY A 506 29.95 7.49 -5.37
CA GLY A 506 29.84 8.53 -4.34
C GLY A 506 28.62 9.45 -4.48
N TYR A 507 27.68 9.15 -5.39
CA TYR A 507 26.41 9.87 -5.43
C TYR A 507 25.51 9.48 -4.26
N ALA A 508 24.77 10.46 -3.72
CA ALA A 508 23.61 10.16 -2.90
C ALA A 508 22.46 9.68 -3.79
N VAL A 509 21.74 8.67 -3.33
CA VAL A 509 20.61 8.05 -4.05
C VAL A 509 19.34 8.23 -3.24
N GLY A 510 18.25 8.60 -3.91
CA GLY A 510 16.92 8.70 -3.31
C GLY A 510 15.84 8.26 -4.30
N VAL A 511 14.80 7.61 -3.77
CA VAL A 511 13.62 7.18 -4.51
C VAL A 511 12.40 7.77 -3.80
N VAL A 512 11.58 8.50 -4.54
CA VAL A 512 10.36 9.15 -4.01
C VAL A 512 9.18 8.66 -4.84
N THR A 513 8.11 8.25 -4.19
CA THR A 513 6.97 7.60 -4.83
C THR A 513 5.67 7.94 -4.09
N SER A 514 4.56 8.04 -4.84
CA SER A 514 3.20 8.16 -4.30
C SER A 514 2.50 6.81 -4.14
N VAL A 515 3.15 5.71 -4.55
CA VAL A 515 2.70 4.32 -4.38
C VAL A 515 3.65 3.58 -3.41
N PRO A 516 3.27 2.40 -2.87
CA PRO A 516 4.14 1.63 -1.99
C PRO A 516 5.55 1.45 -2.56
N VAL A 517 6.57 1.49 -1.70
CA VAL A 517 7.98 1.42 -2.11
C VAL A 517 8.32 0.10 -2.82
N SER A 518 7.55 -0.96 -2.55
CA SER A 518 7.65 -2.28 -3.19
C SER A 518 6.99 -2.35 -4.57
N HIS A 519 6.24 -1.32 -5.00
CA HIS A 519 5.66 -1.31 -6.33
C HIS A 519 6.76 -1.33 -7.41
N ALA A 520 6.45 -1.85 -8.60
CA ALA A 520 7.44 -2.13 -9.65
C ALA A 520 8.36 -0.94 -9.98
N THR A 521 7.78 0.23 -10.25
CA THR A 521 8.52 1.44 -10.65
C THR A 521 9.59 1.88 -9.61
N PRO A 522 9.26 2.09 -8.32
CA PRO A 522 10.28 2.37 -7.31
C PRO A 522 11.20 1.16 -7.04
N ALA A 523 10.71 -0.07 -7.10
CA ALA A 523 11.51 -1.28 -6.86
C ALA A 523 12.68 -1.41 -7.85
N CYS A 524 12.47 -1.08 -9.14
CA CYS A 524 13.53 -1.10 -10.15
C CYS A 524 14.66 -0.09 -9.89
N ALA A 525 14.52 0.84 -8.95
CA ALA A 525 15.64 1.68 -8.56
C ALA A 525 16.63 0.97 -7.61
N TYR A 526 16.25 -0.12 -6.94
CA TYR A 526 17.08 -0.71 -5.87
C TYR A 526 17.11 -2.24 -5.79
N ALA A 527 16.12 -2.94 -6.33
CA ALA A 527 15.96 -4.39 -6.18
C ALA A 527 16.31 -5.16 -7.47
N ASN A 528 16.50 -6.46 -7.33
CA ASN A 528 16.46 -7.44 -8.42
C ASN A 528 15.50 -8.55 -8.00
N ASN A 529 14.51 -8.86 -8.84
CA ASN A 529 13.57 -9.96 -8.61
C ASN A 529 13.02 -10.45 -9.94
N VAL A 530 12.91 -11.77 -10.11
CA VAL A 530 12.36 -12.36 -11.35
C VAL A 530 10.87 -12.07 -11.54
N SER A 531 10.20 -11.57 -10.50
CA SER A 531 8.79 -11.15 -10.47
C SER A 531 8.64 -9.85 -9.70
N ARG A 532 7.62 -9.06 -10.03
CA ARG A 532 7.37 -7.73 -9.48
C ARG A 532 6.60 -7.72 -8.17
#